data_AF-M0ZG17-F1
#
_entry.id   AF-M0ZG17-F1
#
_cell.length_a   1.000
_cell.length_b   1.000
_cell.length_c   1.000
_cell.angle_alpha   90.00
_cell.angle_beta   90.00
_cell.angle_gamma   90.00
#
_symmetry.space_group_name_H-M   'P 1'
#
loop_
_entity.id
_entity.type
_entity.pdbx_description
1 polymer ?
#
loop_
_entity_poly.entity_id
_entity_poly.type
_entity_poly.pdbx_seq_one_letter_code
_entity_poly.pdbx_strand_id
1 'polypeptide(L)'
;MSFLKDLAETLSSIFSDTPSSPSSLNHPQQNSGDRTMDGVATGNERTAYKLKGYFELAKEEIAKAVRAEEWGLADEAIAHYHNAQKILAEGISTPVPSYIASSEHEKVKSYREKISKWQSQVSDRLQTLSRRAGGTPSVKV
;
A
#
# COMPACT_ATOMS: atom_id res chain seq x y z
N MET A 1 11.68 -2.24 22.21
CA MET A 1 11.60 -2.24 20.73
C MET A 1 10.20 -1.75 20.37
N SER A 2 10.07 -0.60 19.71
CA SER A 2 8.76 -0.02 19.40
C SER A 2 8.26 -0.57 18.07
N PHE A 3 7.08 -1.20 18.03
CA PHE A 3 6.45 -1.71 16.80
C PHE A 3 6.35 -0.64 15.69
N LEU A 4 6.09 0.62 16.06
CA LEU A 4 6.06 1.74 15.11
C LEU A 4 7.41 1.98 14.44
N LYS A 5 8.51 1.73 15.16
CA LYS A 5 9.86 1.81 14.61
C LYS A 5 10.14 0.62 13.72
N ASP A 6 9.82 -0.61 14.13
CA ASP A 6 9.99 -1.78 13.24
C ASP A 6 9.14 -1.68 11.97
N LEU A 7 7.91 -1.17 12.07
CA LEU A 7 7.08 -0.86 10.92
C LEU A 7 7.77 0.20 10.07
N ALA A 8 8.07 1.39 10.62
CA ALA A 8 8.70 2.49 9.89
C ALA A 8 10.06 2.12 9.26
N GLU A 9 10.89 1.32 9.91
CA GLU A 9 12.16 0.81 9.38
C GLU A 9 11.95 -0.22 8.28
N THR A 10 10.94 -1.09 8.43
CA THR A 10 10.51 -1.98 7.35
C THR A 10 9.96 -1.20 6.17
N LEU A 11 9.28 -0.07 6.43
CA LEU A 11 8.78 0.83 5.39
C LEU A 11 9.94 1.57 4.71
N SER A 12 10.86 2.17 5.46
CA SER A 12 11.99 2.97 4.94
C SER A 12 12.96 2.13 4.09
N SER A 13 13.22 0.89 4.51
CA SER A 13 14.06 -0.04 3.77
C SER A 13 13.46 -0.42 2.40
N ILE A 14 12.13 -0.42 2.26
CA ILE A 14 11.43 -0.71 1.01
C ILE A 14 11.38 0.51 0.05
N PHE A 15 11.46 1.74 0.57
CA PHE A 15 11.45 2.96 -0.26
C PHE A 15 12.83 3.33 -0.84
N SER A 16 13.91 2.73 -0.33
CA SER A 16 15.28 3.07 -0.75
C SER A 16 15.71 2.43 -2.07
N ASP A 17 14.96 1.46 -2.61
CA ASP A 17 15.17 0.92 -3.96
C ASP A 17 14.57 1.86 -5.02
N THR A 18 15.21 3.01 -5.21
CA THR A 18 14.96 3.86 -6.38
C THR A 18 16.07 3.54 -7.40
N PRO A 19 15.79 2.84 -8.52
CA PRO A 19 16.79 2.73 -9.58
C PRO A 19 16.99 4.10 -10.20
N SER A 20 18.16 4.69 -9.98
CA SER A 20 18.65 5.86 -10.70
C SER A 20 18.77 5.53 -12.19
N SER A 21 17.82 6.04 -12.99
CA SER A 21 17.93 6.00 -14.45
C SER A 21 18.81 7.17 -14.92
N PRO A 22 19.79 6.94 -15.80
CA PRO A 22 20.63 8.01 -16.33
C PRO A 22 19.86 8.86 -17.35
N SER A 23 20.12 10.16 -17.27
CA SER A 23 19.67 11.21 -18.17
C SER A 23 19.96 10.90 -19.64
N SER A 24 18.99 11.14 -20.52
CA SER A 24 19.25 11.43 -21.93
C SER A 24 18.22 12.43 -22.44
N LEU A 25 18.65 13.68 -22.53
CA LEU A 25 18.09 14.66 -23.44
C LEU A 25 18.31 14.17 -24.88
N ASN A 26 17.27 14.16 -25.69
CA ASN A 26 17.29 14.73 -27.05
C ASN A 26 15.89 14.63 -27.69
N HIS A 27 15.29 15.80 -27.89
CA HIS A 27 14.21 16.01 -28.86
C HIS A 27 14.86 16.22 -30.25
N PRO A 28 14.21 15.79 -31.35
CA PRO A 28 13.50 16.79 -32.12
C PRO A 28 12.10 16.39 -32.60
N GLN A 29 11.30 17.44 -32.68
CA GLN A 29 9.94 17.61 -33.16
C GLN A 29 9.66 17.04 -34.56
N GLN A 30 8.52 16.35 -34.72
CA GLN A 30 7.73 16.43 -35.96
C GLN A 30 6.25 16.08 -35.71
N ASN A 31 5.41 17.01 -36.16
CA ASN A 31 3.96 17.07 -36.06
C ASN A 31 3.32 16.15 -37.12
N SER A 32 2.37 15.30 -36.75
CA SER A 32 1.35 14.76 -37.66
C SER A 32 0.21 14.21 -36.82
N GLY A 33 -0.99 14.72 -37.09
CA GLY A 33 -2.16 14.50 -36.27
C GLY A 33 -2.57 13.04 -36.23
N ASP A 34 -2.70 12.54 -35.00
CA ASP A 34 -3.77 11.63 -34.65
C ASP A 34 -4.23 12.02 -33.25
N ARG A 35 -5.50 12.43 -33.13
CA ARG A 35 -6.13 12.64 -31.83
C ARG A 35 -6.49 11.26 -31.28
N THR A 36 -5.47 10.46 -30.96
CA THR A 36 -5.66 9.27 -30.15
C THR A 36 -6.04 9.74 -28.76
N MET A 37 -7.21 9.33 -28.26
CA MET A 37 -7.66 9.69 -26.92
C MET A 37 -6.64 9.19 -25.88
N ASP A 38 -5.80 10.12 -25.43
CA ASP A 38 -4.77 9.92 -24.41
C ASP A 38 -5.42 9.90 -23.01
N GLY A 39 -6.26 8.89 -22.77
CA GLY A 39 -7.07 8.80 -21.56
C GLY A 39 -7.61 7.40 -21.20
N VAL A 40 -7.39 6.41 -22.05
CA VAL A 40 -7.61 5.01 -21.69
C VAL A 40 -6.25 4.34 -21.72
N ALA A 41 -5.62 4.24 -20.54
CA ALA A 41 -4.49 3.35 -20.34
C ALA A 41 -4.86 1.99 -20.93
N THR A 42 -4.21 1.66 -22.04
CA THR A 42 -4.38 0.39 -22.74
C THR A 42 -4.23 -0.73 -21.71
N GLY A 43 -5.07 -1.77 -21.80
CA GLY A 43 -5.38 -2.69 -20.69
C GLY A 43 -4.23 -3.49 -20.06
N ASN A 44 -2.96 -3.25 -20.43
CA ASN A 44 -1.77 -3.84 -19.80
C ASN A 44 -1.39 -3.11 -18.50
N GLU A 45 -1.21 -1.78 -18.53
CA GLU A 45 -0.67 -0.95 -17.46
C GLU A 45 -1.65 -0.73 -16.30
N ARG A 46 -2.95 -0.94 -16.56
CA ARG A 46 -4.01 -0.67 -15.60
C ARG A 46 -3.86 -1.44 -14.30
N THR A 47 -3.30 -2.66 -14.34
CA THR A 47 -3.30 -3.54 -13.17
C THR A 47 -2.23 -3.12 -12.15
N ALA A 48 -0.98 -2.88 -12.54
CA ALA A 48 0.02 -2.45 -11.57
C ALA A 48 -0.29 -1.05 -11.03
N TYR A 49 -0.80 -0.13 -11.86
CA TYR A 49 -1.22 1.18 -11.38
C TYR A 49 -2.37 1.09 -10.38
N LYS A 50 -3.33 0.17 -10.58
CA LYS A 50 -4.41 -0.05 -9.62
C LYS A 50 -3.89 -0.63 -8.30
N LEU A 51 -3.01 -1.63 -8.37
CA LEU A 51 -2.37 -2.20 -7.17
C LEU A 51 -1.53 -1.17 -6.41
N LYS A 52 -0.80 -0.31 -7.14
CA LYS A 52 -0.11 0.85 -6.57
C LYS A 52 -1.09 1.77 -5.85
N GLY A 53 -2.23 2.09 -6.47
CA GLY A 53 -3.27 2.92 -5.87
C GLY A 53 -3.80 2.34 -4.56
N TYR A 54 -4.12 1.04 -4.51
CA TYR A 54 -4.52 0.38 -3.26
C TYR A 54 -3.41 0.42 -2.21
N PHE A 55 -2.16 0.20 -2.61
CA PHE A 55 -1.02 0.25 -1.70
C PHE A 55 -0.83 1.64 -1.07
N GLU A 56 -0.85 2.71 -1.87
CA GLU A 56 -0.73 4.08 -1.34
C GLU A 56 -1.95 4.47 -0.48
N LEU A 57 -3.16 4.07 -0.86
CA LEU A 57 -4.34 4.34 -0.03
C LEU A 57 -4.28 3.61 1.32
N ALA A 58 -3.83 2.35 1.33
CA ALA A 58 -3.61 1.61 2.57
C ALA A 58 -2.51 2.26 3.42
N LYS A 59 -1.49 2.84 2.80
CA LYS A 59 -0.38 3.52 3.48
C LYS A 59 -0.86 4.73 4.24
N GLU A 60 -1.66 5.56 3.60
CA GLU A 60 -2.26 6.74 4.23
C GLU A 60 -3.14 6.35 5.42
N GLU A 61 -3.92 5.28 5.27
CA GLU A 61 -4.81 4.80 6.32
C GLU A 61 -4.03 4.21 7.52
N ILE A 62 -2.96 3.46 7.26
CA ILE A 62 -2.04 2.98 8.31
C ILE A 62 -1.37 4.15 9.02
N ALA A 63 -0.96 5.21 8.30
CA ALA A 63 -0.36 6.38 8.91
C ALA A 63 -1.34 7.08 9.88
N LYS A 64 -2.62 7.17 9.52
CA LYS A 64 -3.67 7.67 10.43
C LYS A 64 -3.83 6.77 11.65
N ALA A 65 -3.85 5.46 11.45
CA ALA A 65 -3.95 4.49 12.55
C ALA A 65 -2.80 4.65 13.54
N VAL A 66 -1.56 4.74 13.04
CA VAL A 66 -0.36 4.95 13.85
C VAL A 66 -0.44 6.27 14.64
N ARG A 67 -0.84 7.38 14.01
CA ARG A 67 -0.99 8.65 14.72
C ARG A 67 -2.06 8.59 15.80
N ALA A 68 -3.20 7.94 15.53
CA ALA A 68 -4.25 7.73 16.52
C ALA A 68 -3.73 6.89 17.70
N GLU A 69 -2.92 5.85 17.46
CA GLU A 69 -2.28 5.08 18.53
C GLU A 69 -1.31 5.92 19.36
N GLU A 70 -0.50 6.77 18.72
CA GLU A 70 0.43 7.68 19.40
C GLU A 70 -0.29 8.67 20.31
N TRP A 71 -1.52 9.06 19.96
CA TRP A 71 -2.38 9.92 20.78
C TRP A 71 -3.25 9.17 21.79
N GLY A 72 -3.13 7.84 21.85
CA GLY A 72 -3.93 7.02 22.77
C GLY A 72 -5.40 6.85 22.37
N LEU A 73 -5.77 7.21 21.13
CA LEU A 73 -7.12 7.07 20.58
C LEU A 73 -7.31 5.64 20.04
N ALA A 74 -7.47 4.68 20.94
CA ALA A 74 -7.48 3.25 20.61
C ALA A 74 -8.57 2.86 19.61
N ASP A 75 -9.79 3.38 19.78
CA ASP A 75 -10.92 3.04 18.90
C ASP A 75 -10.72 3.60 17.48
N GLU A 76 -10.20 4.82 17.36
CA GLU A 76 -9.87 5.44 16.06
C GLU A 76 -8.73 4.68 15.35
N ALA A 77 -7.70 4.28 16.10
CA ALA A 77 -6.62 3.47 15.56
C ALA A 77 -7.14 2.12 15.01
N ILE A 78 -8.00 1.43 15.76
CA ILE A 78 -8.61 0.17 15.33
C ILE A 78 -9.45 0.37 14.06
N ALA A 79 -10.25 1.44 14.00
CA ALA A 79 -11.05 1.77 12.82
C ALA A 79 -10.19 1.98 11.57
N HIS A 80 -9.10 2.76 11.69
CA HIS A 80 -8.17 2.99 10.59
C HIS A 80 -7.42 1.72 10.16
N TYR A 81 -6.97 0.87 11.10
CA TYR A 81 -6.37 -0.42 10.73
C TYR A 81 -7.35 -1.35 10.01
N HIS A 82 -8.63 -1.39 10.41
CA HIS A 82 -9.65 -2.16 9.68
C HIS A 82 -9.90 -1.62 8.28
N ASN A 83 -9.91 -0.29 8.10
CA ASN A 83 -10.02 0.31 6.78
C ASN A 83 -8.82 -0.06 5.90
N ALA A 84 -7.60 0.03 6.43
CA ALA A 84 -6.40 -0.42 5.74
C ALA A 84 -6.48 -1.90 5.32
N GLN A 85 -6.95 -2.77 6.23
CA GLN A 85 -7.14 -4.19 5.94
C GLN A 85 -8.12 -4.42 4.78
N LYS A 86 -9.24 -3.67 4.73
CA LYS A 86 -10.20 -3.73 3.61
C LYS A 86 -9.54 -3.31 2.29
N ILE A 87 -8.82 -2.19 2.28
CA ILE A 87 -8.13 -1.68 1.09
C ILE A 87 -7.11 -2.69 0.56
N LEU A 88 -6.33 -3.30 1.46
CA LEU A 88 -5.34 -4.33 1.09
C LEU A 88 -6.01 -5.59 0.52
N ALA A 89 -7.14 -6.02 1.10
CA ALA A 89 -7.91 -7.16 0.60
C ALA A 89 -8.49 -6.90 -0.81
N GLU A 90 -8.97 -5.69 -1.09
CA GLU A 90 -9.37 -5.26 -2.44
C GLU A 90 -8.19 -5.30 -3.43
N GLY A 91 -7.01 -4.88 -2.97
CA GLY A 91 -5.77 -4.98 -3.74
C GLY A 91 -5.43 -6.42 -4.14
N ILE A 92 -5.39 -7.35 -3.19
CA ILE A 92 -5.10 -8.77 -3.47
C ILE A 92 -6.14 -9.39 -4.42
N SER A 93 -7.40 -9.02 -4.26
CA SER A 93 -8.51 -9.52 -5.07
C SER A 93 -8.52 -8.98 -6.51
N THR A 94 -7.67 -8.00 -6.84
CA THR A 94 -7.65 -7.40 -8.18
C THR A 94 -7.16 -8.40 -9.24
N PRO A 95 -8.00 -8.78 -10.23
CA PRO A 95 -7.62 -9.77 -11.23
C PRO A 95 -6.47 -9.27 -12.11
N VAL A 96 -5.60 -10.18 -12.52
CA VAL A 96 -4.48 -9.92 -13.42
C VAL A 96 -4.78 -10.58 -14.76
N PRO A 97 -4.89 -9.83 -15.87
CA PRO A 97 -5.08 -10.42 -17.18
C PRO A 97 -3.88 -11.29 -17.59
N SER A 98 -4.13 -12.40 -18.29
CA SER A 98 -3.07 -13.32 -18.73
C SER A 98 -2.16 -12.74 -19.82
N TYR A 99 -2.60 -11.70 -20.53
CA TYR A 99 -1.92 -11.13 -21.70
C TYR A 99 -1.02 -9.92 -21.39
N ILE A 100 -0.67 -9.68 -20.12
CA ILE A 100 0.20 -8.55 -19.77
C ILE A 100 1.67 -8.81 -20.12
N ALA A 101 2.41 -7.75 -20.45
CA ALA A 101 3.85 -7.83 -20.72
C ALA A 101 4.62 -8.29 -19.47
N SER A 102 5.75 -8.97 -19.64
CA SER A 102 6.56 -9.50 -18.54
C SER A 102 6.99 -8.42 -17.53
N SER A 103 7.37 -7.23 -18.02
CA SER A 103 7.73 -6.09 -17.16
C SER A 103 6.57 -5.61 -16.28
N GLU A 104 5.34 -5.68 -16.80
CA GLU A 104 4.14 -5.32 -16.06
C GLU A 104 3.76 -6.41 -15.05
N HIS A 105 3.96 -7.67 -15.42
CA HIS A 105 3.77 -8.82 -14.54
C HIS A 105 4.68 -8.74 -13.30
N GLU A 106 5.93 -8.31 -13.49
CA GLU A 106 6.90 -8.14 -12.40
C GLU A 106 6.51 -7.01 -11.45
N LYS A 107 6.01 -5.89 -11.96
CA LYS A 107 5.44 -4.82 -11.12
C LYS A 107 4.22 -5.31 -10.33
N VAL A 108 3.30 -6.02 -10.98
CA VAL A 108 2.12 -6.62 -10.33
C VAL A 108 2.54 -7.55 -9.20
N LYS A 109 3.52 -8.43 -9.45
CA LYS A 109 4.07 -9.34 -8.44
C LYS A 109 4.66 -8.56 -7.26
N SER A 110 5.50 -7.56 -7.53
CA SER A 110 6.09 -6.71 -6.49
C SER A 110 5.03 -6.03 -5.60
N TYR A 111 3.99 -5.44 -6.20
CA TYR A 111 2.93 -4.80 -5.42
C TYR A 111 2.09 -5.81 -4.63
N ARG A 112 1.80 -7.00 -5.19
CA ARG A 112 1.10 -8.07 -4.46
C ARG A 112 1.88 -8.54 -3.24
N GLU A 113 3.18 -8.71 -3.36
CA GLU A 113 4.06 -9.08 -2.25
C GLU A 113 4.04 -8.00 -1.16
N LYS A 114 4.16 -6.72 -1.53
CA LYS A 114 4.07 -5.58 -0.61
C LYS A 114 2.72 -5.55 0.13
N ILE A 115 1.61 -5.67 -0.61
CA ILE A 115 0.25 -5.69 -0.05
C ILE A 115 0.07 -6.86 0.93
N SER A 116 0.52 -8.07 0.55
CA SER A 116 0.42 -9.25 1.42
C SER A 116 1.21 -9.08 2.71
N LYS A 117 2.42 -8.50 2.63
CA LYS A 117 3.25 -8.22 3.82
C LYS A 117 2.53 -7.25 4.76
N TRP A 118 1.99 -6.16 4.23
CA TRP A 118 1.25 -5.19 5.04
C TRP A 118 -0.03 -5.75 5.61
N GLN A 119 -0.73 -6.62 4.89
CA GLN A 119 -1.92 -7.28 5.41
C GLN A 119 -1.59 -8.14 6.63
N SER A 120 -0.47 -8.86 6.63
CA SER A 120 0.00 -9.60 7.81
C SER A 120 0.29 -8.65 8.97
N GLN A 121 1.06 -7.59 8.73
CA GLN A 121 1.46 -6.64 9.77
C GLN A 121 0.26 -5.91 10.40
N VAL A 122 -0.70 -5.50 9.59
CA VAL A 122 -1.96 -4.88 10.05
C VAL A 122 -2.78 -5.87 10.87
N SER A 123 -2.86 -7.13 10.44
CA SER A 123 -3.60 -8.18 11.16
C SER A 123 -2.98 -8.45 12.54
N ASP A 124 -1.65 -8.56 12.61
CA ASP A 124 -0.92 -8.74 13.88
C ASP A 124 -1.15 -7.56 14.84
N ARG A 125 -1.20 -6.35 14.29
CA ARG A 125 -1.45 -5.15 15.09
C ARG A 125 -2.87 -5.10 15.63
N LEU A 126 -3.87 -5.40 14.80
CA LEU A 126 -5.27 -5.51 15.22
C LEU A 126 -5.45 -6.56 16.32
N GLN A 127 -4.79 -7.72 16.21
CA GLN A 127 -4.81 -8.74 17.25
C GLN A 127 -4.21 -8.21 18.57
N THR A 128 -3.10 -7.49 18.49
CA THR A 128 -2.45 -6.87 19.66
C THR A 128 -3.37 -5.83 20.33
N LEU A 129 -4.04 -5.00 19.55
CA LEU A 129 -4.98 -3.98 20.03
C LEU A 129 -6.21 -4.62 20.70
N SER A 130 -6.79 -5.65 20.08
CA SER A 130 -7.90 -6.42 20.64
C SER A 130 -7.57 -7.02 22.02
N ARG A 131 -6.37 -7.57 22.18
CA ARG A 131 -5.90 -8.11 23.49
C ARG A 131 -5.77 -7.03 24.56
N ARG A 132 -5.37 -5.81 24.19
CA ARG A 132 -5.26 -4.69 25.13
C ARG A 132 -6.64 -4.16 25.53
N ALA A 133 -7.57 -4.06 24.58
CA ALA A 133 -8.93 -3.62 24.84
C ALA A 133 -9.72 -4.61 25.72
N GLY A 134 -9.51 -5.92 25.56
CA GLY A 134 -10.15 -6.96 26.38
C GLY A 134 -9.44 -7.29 27.70
N GLY A 135 -8.29 -6.65 27.98
CA GLY A 135 -7.38 -7.00 29.07
C GLY A 135 -7.38 -6.07 30.27
N THR A 136 -8.29 -5.10 30.38
CA THR A 136 -8.40 -4.26 31.59
C THR A 136 -9.12 -5.05 32.70
N PRO A 137 -8.45 -5.56 33.75
CA PRO A 137 -9.16 -5.95 34.95
C PRO A 137 -9.78 -4.69 35.52
N SER A 138 -11.11 -4.64 35.55
CA SER A 138 -11.85 -3.65 36.34
C SER A 138 -11.46 -3.88 37.80
N VAL A 139 -10.46 -3.15 38.29
CA VAL A 139 -10.14 -3.08 39.71
C VAL A 139 -11.32 -2.35 40.35
N LYS A 140 -12.30 -3.13 40.83
CA LYS A 140 -13.27 -2.64 41.80
C LYS A 140 -12.52 -2.45 43.12
N VAL A 141 -12.42 -1.20 43.54
CA VAL A 141 -12.05 -0.79 44.91
C VAL A 141 -13.24 -1.04 45.82
#